data_AF-A0A9D6M083-F1
#
_entry.id   AF-A0A9D6M083-F1
#
_cell.length_a   1.000
_cell.length_b   1.000
_cell.length_c   1.000
_cell.angle_alpha   90.00
_cell.angle_beta   90.00
_cell.angle_gamma   90.00
#
_symmetry.space_group_name_H-M   'P 1'
#
loop_
_entity.id
_entity.type
_entity.pdbx_description
1 polymer ?
#
loop_
_entity_poly.entity_id
_entity_poly.type
_entity_poly.pdbx_seq_one_letter_code
_entity_poly.pdbx_strand_id
1 'polypeptide(L)' 'MNHPIYRVRSFEIVAPYTLRVSFDDGTTETIDFQPILFGELFGPLRDLV' A
#
# COMPACT_ATOMS: atom_id res chain seq x y z
N MET A 1 -22.16 11.96 7.97
CA MET A 1 -21.03 11.03 7.86
C MET A 1 -19.91 11.77 7.15
N ASN A 2 -18.74 11.87 7.78
CA ASN A 2 -17.56 12.46 7.15
C ASN A 2 -16.75 11.30 6.55
N HIS A 3 -16.50 11.33 5.24
CA HIS A 3 -15.60 10.39 4.57
C HIS A 3 -14.34 11.14 4.16
N PRO A 4 -13.45 11.46 5.13
CA PRO A 4 -12.23 12.18 4.83
C PRO A 4 -11.36 11.36 3.87
N ILE A 5 -10.78 12.03 2.88
CA ILE A 5 -9.83 11.44 1.94
C ILE A 5 -8.44 11.91 2.37
N TYR A 6 -7.63 10.97 2.86
CA TYR A 6 -6.26 11.24 3.29
C TYR A 6 -5.27 11.01 2.14
N ARG A 7 -4.20 11.81 2.08
CA ARG A 7 -3.17 11.70 1.02
C ARG A 7 -1.98 10.92 1.54
N VAL A 8 -1.47 9.99 0.73
CA VAL A 8 -0.18 9.32 1.00
C VAL A 8 0.95 10.35 0.88
N ARG A 9 1.78 10.44 1.92
CA ARG A 9 2.97 11.31 1.98
C ARG A 9 4.26 10.58 1.66
N SER A 10 4.38 9.33 2.09
CA SER A 10 5.54 8.49 1.84
C SER A 10 5.17 7.02 1.95
N PHE A 11 6.00 6.16 1.37
CA PHE A 11 5.93 4.72 1.56
C PHE A 11 7.33 4.10 1.58
N GLU A 12 7.44 2.92 2.21
CA GLU A 12 8.63 2.08 2.19
C GLU A 12 8.23 0.61 2.01
N ILE A 13 9.08 -0.16 1.31
CA ILE A 13 8.94 -1.62 1.22
C ILE A 13 9.59 -2.22 2.47
N VAL A 14 8.79 -2.85 3.34
CA VAL A 14 9.28 -3.38 4.62
C VAL A 14 9.42 -4.90 4.64
N ALA A 15 8.74 -5.58 3.71
CA ALA A 15 8.83 -7.03 3.48
C ALA A 15 8.37 -7.34 2.05
N PRO A 16 8.54 -8.58 1.54
CA PRO A 16 7.95 -8.98 0.27
C PRO A 16 6.46 -8.62 0.22
N TYR A 17 6.05 -7.93 -0.84
CA TYR A 17 4.66 -7.50 -1.08
C TYR A 17 4.04 -6.61 0.01
N THR A 18 4.83 -6.10 0.96
CA THR A 18 4.32 -5.35 2.10
C THR A 18 4.88 -3.94 2.11
N LEU A 19 3.98 -2.95 2.16
CA LEU A 19 4.35 -1.54 2.24
C LEU A 19 3.98 -0.97 3.60
N ARG A 20 4.85 -0.12 4.15
CA ARG A 20 4.45 0.85 5.17
C ARG A 20 4.13 2.16 4.48
N VAL A 21 2.94 2.70 4.73
CA VAL A 21 2.40 3.91 4.09
C VAL A 21 2.13 4.94 5.17
N SER A 22 2.64 6.16 5.00
CA SER A 22 2.35 7.29 5.89
C SER A 22 1.39 8.27 5.22
N PHE A 23 0.37 8.72 5.95
CA PHE A 23 -0.66 9.62 5.46
C PHE A 23 -0.46 11.05 5.99
N ASP A 24 -1.15 12.02 5.37
CA ASP A 24 -1.07 13.44 5.73
C ASP A 24 -1.78 13.82 7.02
N ASP A 25 -2.58 12.92 7.59
CA ASP A 25 -3.16 13.04 8.94
C ASP A 25 -2.21 12.52 10.04
N GLY A 26 -1.00 12.07 9.68
CA GLY A 26 0.02 11.56 10.60
C GLY A 26 -0.13 10.08 10.94
N THR A 27 -1.13 9.38 10.39
CA THR A 27 -1.26 7.94 10.56
C THR A 27 -0.25 7.18 9.70
N THR A 28 0.07 5.96 10.12
CA THR A 28 0.96 5.06 9.38
C THR A 28 0.40 3.65 9.45
N GLU A 29 0.27 2.99 8.30
CA GLU A 29 -0.25 1.64 8.21
C GLU A 29 0.73 0.73 7.47
N THR A 30 0.78 -0.54 7.88
CA THR A 30 1.53 -1.59 7.20
C THR A 30 0.54 -2.50 6.50
N ILE A 31 0.61 -2.57 5.16
CA ILE A 31 -0.38 -3.21 4.31
C ILE A 31 0.30 -4.34 3.52
N ASP A 32 -0.23 -5.55 3.65
CA ASP A 32 0.15 -6.69 2.82
C ASP A 32 -0.65 -6.68 1.51
N PHE A 33 0.05 -6.44 0.40
CA PHE A 33 -0.52 -6.41 -0.94
C PHE A 33 -0.52 -7.80 -1.61
N GLN A 34 0.05 -8.83 -0.99
CA GLN A 34 0.10 -10.19 -1.54
C GLN A 34 -1.27 -10.65 -2.06
N PRO A 35 -2.39 -10.54 -1.32
CA PRO A 35 -3.67 -11.06 -1.79
C PRO A 35 -4.14 -10.46 -3.13
N ILE A 36 -3.86 -9.17 -3.37
CA ILE A 36 -4.29 -8.49 -4.59
C ILE A 36 -3.31 -8.68 -5.75
N LEU A 37 -2.02 -8.80 -5.46
CA LEU A 37 -0.99 -9.06 -6.46
C LEU A 37 -1.14 -10.45 -7.08
N PHE A 38 -1.74 -11.41 -6.37
CA PHE A 38 -2.04 -12.71 -6.95
C PHE A 38 -3.27 -12.73 -7.88
N GLY A 39 -4.03 -11.64 -7.96
CA GLY A 39 -5.16 -11.48 -8.89
C GLY A 39 -4.75 -11.18 -10.33
N GLU A 40 -5.70 -11.28 -11.26
CA GLU A 40 -5.47 -11.08 -12.70
C GLU A 40 -5.02 -9.64 -13.03
N LEU A 41 -5.58 -8.64 -12.33
CA LEU A 41 -5.36 -7.24 -12.65
C LEU A 41 -3.98 -6.73 -12.20
N PHE A 42 -3.54 -7.11 -11.00
CA PHE A 42 -2.29 -6.63 -10.41
C PHE A 42 -1.16 -7.67 -10.43
N GLY A 43 -1.42 -8.86 -11.00
CA GLY A 43 -0.42 -9.88 -11.30
C GLY A 43 0.89 -9.36 -11.91
N PRO A 44 0.85 -8.45 -12.89
CA PRO A 44 2.07 -7.89 -13.49
C PRO A 44 2.95 -7.07 -12.55
N LEU A 45 2.44 -6.63 -11.39
CA LEU A 45 3.18 -5.81 -10.41
C LEU A 45 3.92 -6.64 -9.35
N ARG A 46 3.90 -7.97 -9.45
CA ARG A 46 4.56 -8.86 -8.47
C ARG A 46 6.08 -8.67 -8.45
N ASP A 47 6.68 -8.44 -9.61
CA ASP A 47 8.12 -8.30 -9.74
C ASP A 47 8.51 -6.82 -9.59
N LEU A 48 9.40 -6.53 -8.65
CA LEU A 48 9.98 -5.21 -8.50
C LEU A 48 10.96 -4.98 -9.68
N VAL A 49 10.71 -3.94 -10.47
CA VAL A 49 11.56 -3.52 -11.59
C VAL A 49 12.84 -2.86 -11.09
#